data_AF-W4V860-F1
#
_entry.id   AF-W4V860-F1
#
_cell.length_a   1.000
_cell.length_b   1.000
_cell.length_c   1.000
_cell.angle_alpha   90.00
_cell.angle_beta   90.00
_cell.angle_gamma   90.00
#
_symmetry.space_group_name_H-M   'P 1'
#
loop_
_entity.id
_entity.type
_entity.pdbx_description
1 polymer ?
#
loop_
_entity_poly.entity_id
_entity_poly.type
_entity_poly.pdbx_seq_one_letter_code
_entity_poly.pdbx_strand_id
1 'polypeptide(L)'
;MLAQVNDLYKYDAADDYDGDTDYVVTKRTIRQIVQTPYYAKFYLSAHRLSAYVYYPRDYSAYITTKPTDPVTGKPLVYHVHHKDRCRSNNCPENLEIVPKQTNDTARSTSRPVIYRGVRYDTIKDYSEATDAGNYKNLQQALTGLEAGNDAIYNGRRYTLAGGIIKAVDADTPTITYNGNVYTTLKNFADAHKLAYKSIHNALSKARKEGKDTVAYKQYTFYLDNDGNIMAVSK
;
A
#
# COMPACT_ATOMS: atom_id res chain seq x y z
N MET A 1 -23.88 23.54 -7.87
CA MET A 1 -22.48 23.79 -8.29
C MET A 1 -22.37 24.49 -9.64
N LEU A 2 -23.19 24.20 -10.66
CA LEU A 2 -23.15 24.95 -11.94
C LEU A 2 -23.47 26.46 -11.81
N ALA A 3 -24.32 26.86 -10.87
CA ALA A 3 -24.68 28.27 -10.69
C ALA A 3 -23.53 29.14 -10.15
N GLN A 4 -22.67 28.60 -9.27
CA GLN A 4 -21.50 29.31 -8.74
C GLN A 4 -20.35 29.39 -9.75
N VAL A 5 -20.32 28.46 -10.72
CA VAL A 5 -19.39 28.52 -11.84
C VAL A 5 -19.77 29.68 -12.76
N ASN A 6 -21.07 29.86 -13.06
CA ASN A 6 -21.56 30.94 -13.94
C ASN A 6 -21.35 32.36 -13.41
N ASP A 7 -21.36 32.59 -12.10
CA ASP A 7 -21.15 33.94 -11.55
C ASP A 7 -19.69 34.42 -11.66
N LEU A 8 -18.73 33.51 -11.90
CA LEU A 8 -17.35 33.89 -12.23
C LEU A 8 -17.19 34.35 -13.70
N TYR A 9 -18.20 34.12 -14.56
CA TYR A 9 -18.17 34.41 -16.00
C TYR A 9 -19.05 35.61 -16.40
N LYS A 10 -19.66 36.34 -15.45
CA LYS A 10 -20.54 37.47 -15.74
C LYS A 10 -19.84 38.75 -16.22
N TYR A 11 -18.51 38.80 -16.21
CA TYR A 11 -17.73 39.98 -16.62
C TYR A 11 -16.99 39.80 -17.96
N ASP A 12 -17.38 38.82 -18.78
CA ASP A 12 -16.76 38.59 -20.09
C ASP A 12 -17.37 39.44 -21.24
N ALA A 13 -18.31 40.35 -20.96
CA ALA A 13 -19.06 41.05 -22.03
C ALA A 13 -18.72 42.53 -22.23
N ALA A 14 -17.78 43.14 -21.50
CA ALA A 14 -17.55 44.60 -21.63
C ALA A 14 -16.11 45.12 -21.52
N ASP A 15 -15.12 44.35 -21.10
CA ASP A 15 -13.76 44.91 -20.83
C ASP A 15 -12.67 44.32 -21.73
N ASP A 16 -12.97 44.17 -23.02
CA ASP A 16 -12.01 43.71 -24.04
C ASP A 16 -11.11 44.85 -24.58
N TYR A 17 -10.98 45.95 -23.85
CA TYR A 17 -10.14 47.08 -24.26
C TYR A 17 -9.58 47.84 -23.04
N ASP A 18 -8.72 47.19 -22.27
CA ASP A 18 -7.67 47.92 -21.57
C ASP A 18 -6.33 47.32 -21.97
N GLY A 19 -5.40 48.17 -22.39
CA GLY A 19 -4.15 47.85 -23.10
C GLY A 19 -3.11 47.11 -22.26
N ASP A 20 -3.55 46.40 -21.22
CA ASP A 20 -2.70 45.65 -20.30
C ASP A 20 -2.71 44.17 -20.69
N THR A 21 -1.83 43.84 -21.63
CA THR A 21 -1.69 42.50 -22.22
C THR A 21 -1.39 41.41 -21.19
N ASP A 22 -0.86 41.76 -20.02
CA ASP A 22 -0.43 40.79 -19.00
C ASP A 22 -1.62 40.18 -18.24
N TYR A 23 -2.69 40.97 -18.04
CA TYR A 23 -3.90 40.53 -17.35
C TYR A 23 -4.74 39.56 -18.20
N VAL A 24 -4.80 39.82 -19.52
CA VAL A 24 -5.50 38.95 -20.49
C VAL A 24 -4.77 37.62 -20.66
N VAL A 25 -3.42 37.64 -20.69
CA VAL A 25 -2.59 36.42 -20.72
C VAL A 25 -2.79 35.58 -19.47
N THR A 26 -2.86 36.22 -18.29
CA THR A 26 -3.10 35.54 -17.01
C THR A 26 -4.47 34.86 -16.98
N LYS A 27 -5.55 35.55 -17.39
CA LYS A 27 -6.90 34.97 -17.48
C LYS A 27 -6.98 33.81 -18.45
N ARG A 28 -6.35 33.92 -19.63
CA ARG A 28 -6.30 32.84 -20.63
C ARG A 28 -5.52 31.62 -20.11
N THR A 29 -4.42 31.85 -19.39
CA THR A 29 -3.61 30.78 -18.78
C THR A 29 -4.38 30.06 -17.68
N ILE A 30 -5.10 30.79 -16.82
CA ILE A 30 -5.99 30.21 -15.81
C ILE A 30 -7.10 29.38 -16.47
N ARG A 31 -7.70 29.89 -17.56
CA ARG A 31 -8.74 29.18 -18.33
C ARG A 31 -8.22 27.85 -18.91
N GLN A 32 -7.00 27.83 -19.43
CA GLN A 32 -6.34 26.60 -19.90
C GLN A 32 -6.07 25.61 -18.76
N ILE A 33 -5.62 26.08 -17.60
CA ILE A 33 -5.37 25.23 -16.41
C ILE A 33 -6.66 24.58 -15.92
N VAL A 34 -7.78 25.33 -15.88
CA VAL A 34 -9.09 24.83 -15.42
C VAL A 34 -9.72 23.84 -16.42
N GLN A 35 -9.48 24.03 -17.73
CA GLN A 35 -9.98 23.15 -18.79
C GLN A 35 -9.08 21.93 -19.04
N THR A 36 -7.88 21.90 -18.45
CA THR A 36 -7.00 20.73 -18.51
C THR A 36 -7.72 19.59 -17.77
N PRO A 37 -7.86 18.38 -18.38
CA PRO A 37 -8.65 17.28 -17.83
C PRO A 37 -7.95 16.66 -16.61
N TYR A 38 -7.98 17.36 -15.49
CA TYR A 38 -7.63 16.82 -14.20
C TYR A 38 -8.87 16.19 -13.57
N TYR A 39 -8.66 15.01 -12.99
CA TYR A 39 -9.63 14.25 -12.20
C TYR A 39 -10.48 15.14 -11.28
N ALA A 40 -11.71 14.67 -11.03
CA ALA A 40 -12.63 15.14 -10.00
C ALA A 40 -11.95 15.82 -8.78
N LYS A 41 -12.44 17.01 -8.40
CA LYS A 41 -11.99 17.83 -7.25
C LYS A 41 -10.46 17.87 -7.10
N PHE A 42 -9.78 18.70 -7.88
CA PHE A 42 -8.35 18.94 -7.68
C PHE A 42 -8.13 19.84 -6.44
N TYR A 43 -7.28 19.41 -5.52
CA TYR A 43 -6.77 20.25 -4.44
C TYR A 43 -5.47 20.90 -4.92
N LEU A 44 -5.52 22.21 -5.22
CA LEU A 44 -4.35 22.99 -5.61
C LEU A 44 -3.63 23.47 -4.35
N SER A 45 -2.51 22.83 -4.03
CA SER A 45 -1.64 23.25 -2.92
C SER A 45 -0.63 24.31 -3.37
N ALA A 46 -0.21 25.19 -2.44
CA ALA A 46 0.76 26.25 -2.72
C ALA A 46 2.08 25.73 -3.34
N HIS A 47 2.61 24.60 -2.85
CA HIS A 47 3.82 23.99 -3.42
C HIS A 47 3.61 23.46 -4.85
N ARG A 48 2.43 22.94 -5.18
CA ARG A 48 2.12 22.47 -6.55
C ARG A 48 2.01 23.64 -7.51
N LEU A 49 1.38 24.74 -7.08
CA LEU A 49 1.31 25.97 -7.86
C LEU A 49 2.72 26.56 -8.06
N SER A 50 3.52 26.62 -7.00
CA SER A 50 4.89 27.14 -7.07
C SER A 50 5.75 26.33 -8.05
N ALA A 51 5.70 25.00 -7.99
CA ALA A 51 6.43 24.14 -8.94
C ALA A 51 5.95 24.29 -10.39
N TYR A 52 4.66 24.52 -10.63
CA TYR A 52 4.16 24.81 -11.98
C TYR A 52 4.73 26.13 -12.52
N VAL A 53 4.86 27.15 -11.67
CA VAL A 53 5.44 28.45 -12.04
C VAL A 53 6.93 28.34 -12.33
N TYR A 54 7.69 27.62 -11.48
CA TYR A 54 9.15 27.51 -11.66
C TYR A 54 9.56 26.52 -12.76
N TYR A 55 8.81 25.43 -12.93
CA TYR A 55 9.16 24.31 -13.81
C TYR A 55 8.00 23.92 -14.74
N PRO A 56 7.44 24.84 -15.54
CA PRO A 56 6.20 24.60 -16.29
C PRO A 56 6.31 23.45 -17.31
N ARG A 57 7.49 23.27 -17.91
CA ARG A 57 7.75 22.17 -18.86
C ARG A 57 7.78 20.82 -18.17
N ASP A 58 8.55 20.68 -17.10
CA ASP A 58 8.67 19.42 -16.35
C ASP A 58 7.36 19.05 -15.65
N TYR A 59 6.66 20.05 -15.12
CA TYR A 59 5.34 19.84 -14.52
C TYR A 59 4.36 19.28 -15.55
N SER A 60 4.34 19.83 -16.77
CA SER A 60 3.53 19.28 -17.86
C SER A 60 4.02 17.88 -18.24
N ALA A 61 5.32 17.71 -18.48
CA ALA A 61 5.88 16.45 -18.95
C ALA A 61 5.74 15.26 -17.97
N TYR A 62 5.64 15.50 -16.67
CA TYR A 62 5.59 14.44 -15.66
C TYR A 62 4.26 14.33 -14.92
N ILE A 63 3.53 15.44 -14.76
CA ILE A 63 2.28 15.47 -13.97
C ILE A 63 1.04 15.41 -14.87
N THR A 64 1.02 16.13 -16.01
CA THR A 64 -0.18 16.15 -16.89
C THR A 64 -0.27 14.91 -17.78
N THR A 65 0.87 14.46 -18.33
CA THR A 65 0.96 13.40 -19.36
C THR A 65 0.90 11.98 -18.82
N LYS A 66 1.09 11.76 -17.50
CA LYS A 66 1.04 10.46 -16.81
C LYS A 66 1.89 9.39 -17.50
N PRO A 67 3.22 9.57 -17.53
CA PRO A 67 4.12 8.60 -18.14
C PRO A 67 4.02 7.22 -17.46
N THR A 68 4.39 6.16 -18.18
CA THR A 68 4.51 4.81 -17.64
C THR A 68 5.97 4.47 -17.36
N ASP A 69 6.20 3.67 -16.33
CA ASP A 69 7.50 3.11 -15.99
C ASP A 69 7.97 2.20 -17.15
N PRO A 70 9.12 2.48 -17.77
CA PRO A 70 9.60 1.72 -18.92
C PRO A 70 9.99 0.28 -18.57
N VAL A 71 10.25 -0.02 -17.30
CA VAL A 71 10.65 -1.34 -16.80
C VAL A 71 9.43 -2.14 -16.36
N THR A 72 8.49 -1.52 -15.65
CA THR A 72 7.34 -2.24 -15.07
C THR A 72 6.04 -2.10 -15.87
N GLY A 73 5.98 -1.17 -16.84
CA GLY A 73 4.78 -0.86 -17.62
C GLY A 73 3.66 -0.18 -16.80
N LYS A 74 3.88 0.08 -15.51
CA LYS A 74 2.87 0.67 -14.62
C LYS A 74 2.85 2.19 -14.75
N PRO A 75 1.72 2.86 -14.49
CA PRO A 75 1.67 4.33 -14.45
C PRO A 75 2.65 4.90 -13.41
N LEU A 76 3.52 5.82 -13.82
CA LEU A 76 4.33 6.63 -12.92
C LEU A 76 3.51 7.84 -12.47
N VAL A 77 3.29 7.92 -11.17
CA VAL A 77 2.67 9.10 -10.56
C VAL A 77 3.80 9.98 -10.05
N TYR A 78 3.86 11.24 -10.49
CA TYR A 78 4.82 12.21 -9.99
C TYR A 78 4.18 13.14 -8.96
N HIS A 79 4.99 13.65 -8.04
CA HIS A 79 4.59 14.63 -7.04
C HIS A 79 5.66 15.70 -6.86
N VAL A 80 5.24 16.86 -6.38
CA VAL A 80 6.13 17.92 -5.92
C VAL A 80 6.51 17.66 -4.47
N HIS A 81 7.79 17.71 -4.18
CA HIS A 81 8.39 17.43 -2.87
C HIS A 81 9.24 18.58 -2.35
N HIS A 82 9.29 18.69 -1.03
CA HIS A 82 10.17 19.58 -0.29
C HIS A 82 11.43 18.81 0.13
N LYS A 83 12.59 19.20 -0.40
CA LYS A 83 13.89 18.55 -0.10
C LYS A 83 14.21 18.60 1.40
N ASP A 84 13.96 19.76 2.02
CA ASP A 84 14.14 19.99 3.46
C ASP A 84 13.01 19.46 4.35
N ARG A 85 11.95 18.88 3.75
CA ARG A 85 10.73 18.41 4.42
C ARG A 85 9.90 19.52 5.11
N CYS A 86 10.24 20.78 4.90
CA CYS A 86 9.52 21.95 5.43
C CYS A 86 8.38 22.35 4.48
N ARG A 87 7.14 22.07 4.88
CA ARG A 87 5.95 22.26 4.02
C ARG A 87 5.66 23.71 3.63
N SER A 88 6.22 24.68 4.36
CA SER A 88 6.06 26.12 4.11
C SER A 88 7.15 26.69 3.21
N ASN A 89 8.29 26.00 3.03
CA ASN A 89 9.41 26.49 2.22
C ASN A 89 9.19 26.15 0.73
N ASN A 90 8.48 27.00 0.00
CA ASN A 90 8.15 26.78 -1.41
C ASN A 90 9.13 27.46 -2.38
N CYS A 91 10.37 27.71 -1.96
CA CYS A 91 11.40 28.26 -2.85
C CYS A 91 11.78 27.24 -3.94
N PRO A 92 12.13 27.68 -5.16
CA PRO A 92 12.47 26.77 -6.26
C PRO A 92 13.59 25.80 -5.88
N GLU A 93 14.61 26.27 -5.16
CA GLU A 93 15.74 25.45 -4.73
C GLU A 93 15.33 24.28 -3.83
N ASN A 94 14.23 24.44 -3.07
CA ASN A 94 13.72 23.45 -2.14
C ASN A 94 12.68 22.51 -2.74
N LEU A 95 12.10 22.86 -3.90
CA LEU A 95 11.10 22.03 -4.57
C LEU A 95 11.74 21.09 -5.59
N GLU A 96 11.20 19.90 -5.71
CA GLU A 96 11.55 18.94 -6.77
C GLU A 96 10.33 18.12 -7.20
N ILE A 97 10.29 17.76 -8.49
CA ILE A 97 9.30 16.84 -9.03
C ILE A 97 9.93 15.46 -9.07
N VAL A 98 9.45 14.55 -8.23
CA VAL A 98 9.99 13.18 -8.17
C VAL A 98 8.86 12.15 -8.30
N PRO A 99 9.17 10.92 -8.74
CA PRO A 99 8.22 9.83 -8.71
C PRO A 99 7.68 9.63 -7.29
N LYS A 100 6.39 9.32 -7.19
CA LYS A 100 5.72 9.00 -5.93
C LYS A 100 6.47 7.91 -5.18
N GLN A 101 6.99 6.90 -5.89
CA GLN A 101 7.78 5.82 -5.28
C GLN A 101 9.04 6.35 -4.58
N THR A 102 9.75 7.33 -5.15
CA THR A 102 10.94 7.93 -4.53
C THR A 102 10.58 8.60 -3.21
N ASN A 103 9.47 9.32 -3.16
CA ASN A 103 9.02 9.90 -1.89
C ASN A 103 8.46 8.85 -0.92
N ASP A 104 7.71 7.86 -1.40
CA ASP A 104 7.15 6.83 -0.54
C ASP A 104 8.28 6.02 0.12
N THR A 105 9.35 5.67 -0.62
CA THR A 105 10.55 5.03 -0.05
C THR A 105 11.36 5.94 0.87
N ALA A 106 11.34 7.26 0.67
CA ALA A 106 12.00 8.23 1.55
C ALA A 106 11.26 8.47 2.89
N ARG A 107 10.00 8.03 3.01
CA ARG A 107 9.25 8.09 4.27
C ARG A 107 9.74 6.98 5.19
N SER A 108 10.10 7.36 6.41
CA SER A 108 10.52 6.43 7.48
C SER A 108 9.49 5.34 7.80
N THR A 109 8.23 5.54 7.39
CA THR A 109 7.11 4.61 7.62
C THR A 109 6.97 3.53 6.55
N SER A 110 7.68 3.64 5.42
CA SER A 110 7.56 2.70 4.30
C SER A 110 8.61 1.60 4.44
N ARG A 111 8.17 0.41 4.85
CA ARG A 111 9.00 -0.80 4.85
C ARG A 111 8.77 -1.55 3.53
N PRO A 112 9.76 -1.59 2.62
CA PRO A 112 9.62 -2.33 1.38
C PRO A 112 9.55 -3.84 1.66
N VAL A 113 8.85 -4.57 0.80
CA VAL A 113 8.66 -6.02 0.88
C VAL A 113 9.20 -6.67 -0.40
N ILE A 114 9.96 -7.75 -0.27
CA ILE A 114 10.36 -8.61 -1.40
C ILE A 114 9.63 -9.93 -1.28
N TYR A 115 8.87 -10.31 -2.32
CA TYR A 115 8.17 -11.58 -2.41
C TYR A 115 8.38 -12.21 -3.79
N ARG A 116 8.82 -13.48 -3.83
CA ARG A 116 9.11 -14.22 -5.08
C ARG A 116 9.99 -13.45 -6.08
N GLY A 117 11.00 -12.73 -5.57
CA GLY A 117 11.92 -11.93 -6.38
C GLY A 117 11.36 -10.58 -6.83
N VAL A 118 10.10 -10.26 -6.57
CA VAL A 118 9.48 -8.97 -6.88
C VAL A 118 9.56 -8.05 -5.66
N ARG A 119 10.04 -6.82 -5.87
CA ARG A 119 10.07 -5.77 -4.86
C ARG A 119 8.78 -4.94 -4.90
N TYR A 120 8.23 -4.68 -3.72
CA TYR A 120 7.13 -3.79 -3.47
C TYR A 120 7.61 -2.71 -2.51
N ASP A 121 7.44 -1.44 -2.84
CA ASP A 121 8.03 -0.34 -2.05
C ASP A 121 7.30 -0.10 -0.73
N THR A 122 6.05 -0.54 -0.61
CA THR A 122 5.28 -0.47 0.62
C THR A 122 4.56 -1.78 0.93
N ILE A 123 4.29 -2.02 2.22
CA ILE A 123 3.43 -3.13 2.69
C ILE A 123 2.05 -3.05 2.03
N LYS A 124 1.55 -1.84 1.77
CA LYS A 124 0.26 -1.62 1.11
C LYS A 124 0.29 -2.13 -0.33
N ASP A 125 1.27 -1.71 -1.12
CA ASP A 125 1.39 -2.14 -2.52
C ASP A 125 1.57 -3.67 -2.62
N TYR A 126 2.35 -4.25 -1.71
CA TYR A 126 2.49 -5.70 -1.59
C TYR A 126 1.16 -6.40 -1.26
N SER A 127 0.39 -5.85 -0.32
CA SER A 127 -0.92 -6.39 0.09
C SER A 127 -1.99 -6.25 -0.99
N GLU A 128 -1.97 -5.18 -1.79
CA GLU A 128 -2.93 -4.97 -2.88
C GLU A 128 -2.58 -5.77 -4.14
N ALA A 129 -1.29 -6.01 -4.40
CA ALA A 129 -0.82 -6.74 -5.56
C ALA A 129 -0.74 -8.27 -5.37
N THR A 130 -0.92 -8.76 -4.14
CA THR A 130 -0.79 -10.19 -3.82
C THR A 130 -1.89 -10.63 -2.84
N ASP A 131 -2.11 -11.94 -2.71
CA ASP A 131 -3.01 -12.49 -1.69
C ASP A 131 -2.40 -12.48 -0.27
N ALA A 132 -1.63 -11.45 0.10
CA ALA A 132 -1.01 -11.35 1.42
C ALA A 132 -2.02 -11.15 2.55
N GLY A 133 -3.27 -10.83 2.24
CA GLY A 133 -4.33 -10.49 3.19
C GLY A 133 -4.58 -8.97 3.26
N ASN A 134 -5.37 -8.54 4.24
CA ASN A 134 -5.74 -7.12 4.39
C ASN A 134 -4.56 -6.28 4.93
N TYR A 135 -4.28 -5.13 4.30
CA TYR A 135 -3.19 -4.23 4.68
C TYR A 135 -3.12 -3.91 6.19
N LYS A 136 -4.24 -3.57 6.85
CA LYS A 136 -4.23 -3.20 8.27
C LYS A 136 -3.83 -4.38 9.15
N ASN A 137 -4.35 -5.56 8.84
CA ASN A 137 -4.06 -6.78 9.60
C ASN A 137 -2.62 -7.26 9.36
N LEU A 138 -2.13 -7.13 8.13
CA LEU A 138 -0.73 -7.41 7.80
C LEU A 138 0.20 -6.43 8.54
N GLN A 139 -0.10 -5.13 8.49
CA GLN A 139 0.67 -4.11 9.22
C GLN A 139 0.71 -4.41 10.73
N GLN A 140 -0.42 -4.80 11.30
CA GLN A 140 -0.50 -5.21 12.71
C GLN A 140 0.32 -6.48 12.99
N ALA A 141 0.23 -7.51 12.15
CA ALA A 141 1.01 -8.74 12.30
C ALA A 141 2.52 -8.52 12.19
N LEU A 142 2.95 -7.49 11.45
CA LEU A 142 4.36 -7.11 11.30
C LEU A 142 4.83 -6.09 12.36
N THR A 143 3.97 -5.77 13.34
CA THR A 143 4.34 -4.87 14.45
C THR A 143 5.31 -5.59 15.36
N GLY A 144 6.49 -5.00 15.61
CA GLY A 144 7.59 -5.63 16.35
C GLY A 144 8.43 -6.63 15.54
N LEU A 145 8.24 -6.68 14.21
CA LEU A 145 9.17 -7.40 13.34
C LEU A 145 10.53 -6.68 13.33
N GLU A 146 11.55 -7.34 13.84
CA GLU A 146 12.93 -6.88 14.02
C GLU A 146 13.92 -7.87 13.36
N ALA A 147 15.19 -7.49 13.27
CA ALA A 147 16.20 -8.40 12.74
C ALA A 147 16.41 -9.56 13.71
N GLY A 148 16.25 -10.79 13.23
CA GLY A 148 16.42 -12.01 14.04
C GLY A 148 15.13 -12.64 14.56
N ASN A 149 13.96 -12.02 14.31
CA ASN A 149 12.67 -12.67 14.53
C ASN A 149 11.84 -12.78 13.24
N ASP A 150 10.91 -13.72 13.25
CA ASP A 150 10.01 -14.01 12.14
C ASP A 150 8.57 -13.68 12.55
N ALA A 151 7.79 -13.17 11.60
CA ALA A 151 6.34 -13.06 11.75
C ALA A 151 5.64 -13.99 10.74
N ILE A 152 4.61 -14.71 11.19
CA ILE A 152 3.78 -15.56 10.33
C ILE A 152 2.41 -14.91 10.13
N TYR A 153 2.04 -14.64 8.88
CA TYR A 153 0.72 -14.10 8.55
C TYR A 153 0.22 -14.61 7.20
N ASN A 154 -1.05 -15.04 7.17
CA ASN A 154 -1.74 -15.56 5.98
C ASN A 154 -0.94 -16.60 5.18
N GLY A 155 -0.31 -17.56 5.86
CA GLY A 155 0.47 -18.62 5.23
C GLY A 155 1.84 -18.18 4.68
N ARG A 156 2.30 -16.98 5.05
CA ARG A 156 3.62 -16.45 4.66
C ARG A 156 4.46 -16.13 5.90
N ARG A 157 5.76 -16.38 5.79
CA ARG A 157 6.78 -16.02 6.77
C ARG A 157 7.44 -14.73 6.33
N TYR A 158 7.53 -13.78 7.25
CA TYR A 158 8.10 -12.45 7.06
C TYR A 158 9.31 -12.29 7.94
N THR A 159 10.43 -11.87 7.35
CA THR A 159 11.69 -11.61 8.06
C THR A 159 12.21 -10.23 7.72
N LEU A 160 12.98 -9.61 8.61
CA LEU A 160 13.59 -8.29 8.38
C LEU A 160 15.09 -8.40 8.14
N ALA A 161 15.56 -7.87 7.00
CA ALA A 161 16.98 -7.75 6.69
C ALA A 161 17.27 -6.37 6.10
N GLY A 162 18.16 -5.59 6.74
CA GLY A 162 18.56 -4.27 6.25
C GLY A 162 17.40 -3.28 6.05
N GLY A 163 16.36 -3.36 6.90
CA GLY A 163 15.15 -2.52 6.78
C GLY A 163 14.16 -2.98 5.71
N ILE A 164 14.48 -4.04 4.95
CA ILE A 164 13.63 -4.64 3.92
C ILE A 164 12.98 -5.90 4.48
N ILE A 165 11.67 -6.03 4.29
CA ILE A 165 10.92 -7.22 4.68
C ILE A 165 11.05 -8.25 3.57
N LYS A 166 11.53 -9.45 3.88
CA LYS A 166 11.48 -10.60 2.98
C LYS A 166 10.25 -11.43 3.33
N ALA A 167 9.38 -11.64 2.36
CA ALA A 167 8.24 -12.53 2.48
C ALA A 167 8.53 -13.82 1.70
N VAL A 168 8.27 -14.95 2.32
CA VAL A 168 8.29 -16.27 1.68
C VAL A 168 7.00 -17.00 2.02
N ASP A 169 6.54 -17.87 1.12
CA ASP A 169 5.47 -18.80 1.49
C ASP A 169 5.99 -19.65 2.66
N ALA A 170 5.25 -19.62 3.77
CA ALA A 170 5.65 -20.42 4.92
C ALA A 170 5.49 -21.90 4.53
N ASP A 171 6.41 -22.75 4.97
CA ASP A 171 6.17 -24.19 4.96
C ASP A 171 4.86 -24.40 5.72
N THR A 172 3.80 -24.74 4.98
CA THR A 172 2.49 -24.89 5.60
C THR A 172 2.59 -26.18 6.41
N PRO A 173 2.45 -26.14 7.75
CA PRO A 173 2.55 -27.35 8.55
C PRO A 173 1.48 -28.32 8.06
N THR A 174 1.91 -29.43 7.46
CA THR A 174 0.99 -30.48 7.03
C THR A 174 0.60 -31.31 8.23
N ILE A 175 -0.67 -31.65 8.34
CA ILE A 175 -1.15 -32.53 9.41
C ILE A 175 -0.93 -33.96 8.94
N THR A 176 -0.08 -34.71 9.62
CA THR A 176 0.11 -36.14 9.35
C THR A 176 -0.68 -36.96 10.37
N TYR A 177 -1.59 -37.81 9.90
CA TYR A 177 -2.37 -38.70 10.74
C TYR A 177 -2.63 -40.04 10.05
N ASN A 178 -2.28 -41.14 10.74
CA ASN A 178 -2.47 -42.51 10.26
C ASN A 178 -1.93 -42.75 8.84
N GLY A 179 -0.71 -42.28 8.57
CA GLY A 179 -0.05 -42.41 7.27
C GLY A 179 -0.56 -41.46 6.17
N ASN A 180 -1.59 -40.65 6.44
CA ASN A 180 -2.11 -39.66 5.49
C ASN A 180 -1.58 -38.26 5.82
N VAL A 181 -1.29 -37.47 4.78
CA VAL A 181 -0.84 -36.08 4.89
C VAL A 181 -1.95 -35.15 4.43
N TYR A 182 -2.39 -34.25 5.31
CA TYR A 182 -3.41 -33.24 5.04
C TYR A 182 -2.76 -31.86 4.94
N THR A 183 -2.89 -31.23 3.78
CA THR A 183 -2.29 -29.90 3.50
C THR A 183 -2.93 -28.75 4.27
N THR A 184 -4.15 -28.94 4.80
CA THR A 184 -4.85 -27.93 5.60
C THR A 184 -5.66 -28.59 6.72
N LEU A 185 -5.95 -27.83 7.78
CA LEU A 185 -6.89 -28.24 8.83
C LEU A 185 -8.30 -28.54 8.29
N LYS A 186 -8.72 -27.83 7.24
CA LYS A 186 -10.01 -28.08 6.59
C LYS A 186 -10.03 -29.46 5.92
N ASN A 187 -8.97 -29.83 5.22
CA ASN A 187 -8.87 -31.16 4.59
C ASN A 187 -8.91 -32.28 5.64
N PHE A 188 -8.23 -32.10 6.78
CA PHE A 188 -8.32 -33.02 7.91
C PHE A 188 -9.76 -33.09 8.48
N ALA A 189 -10.41 -31.95 8.69
CA ALA A 189 -11.75 -31.89 9.24
C ALA A 189 -12.78 -32.56 8.31
N ASP A 190 -12.69 -32.30 7.00
CA ASP A 190 -13.57 -32.87 5.99
C ASP A 190 -13.40 -34.41 5.93
N ALA A 191 -12.16 -34.90 5.91
CA ALA A 191 -11.85 -36.34 5.87
C ALA A 191 -12.35 -37.11 7.11
N HIS A 192 -12.33 -36.47 8.28
CA HIS A 192 -12.73 -37.09 9.55
C HIS A 192 -14.15 -36.69 10.01
N LYS A 193 -14.94 -36.03 9.15
CA LYS A 193 -16.32 -35.59 9.44
C LYS A 193 -16.40 -34.72 10.71
N LEU A 194 -15.47 -33.79 10.85
CA LEU A 194 -15.39 -32.85 11.97
C LEU A 194 -15.81 -31.45 11.54
N ALA A 195 -16.30 -30.66 12.50
CA ALA A 195 -16.67 -29.27 12.23
C ALA A 195 -15.41 -28.38 12.20
N TYR A 196 -14.95 -28.00 11.00
CA TYR A 196 -13.76 -27.17 10.79
C TYR A 196 -13.74 -25.92 11.70
N LYS A 197 -14.83 -25.16 11.73
CA LYS A 197 -14.92 -23.91 12.51
C LYS A 197 -14.71 -24.15 14.01
N SER A 198 -15.21 -25.26 14.54
CA SER A 198 -15.06 -25.61 15.95
C SER A 198 -13.63 -25.99 16.30
N ILE A 199 -12.97 -26.82 15.47
CA ILE A 199 -11.57 -27.19 15.67
C ILE A 199 -10.67 -25.97 15.54
N HIS A 200 -10.88 -25.15 14.51
CA HIS A 200 -10.14 -23.92 14.29
C HIS A 200 -10.23 -22.98 15.50
N ASN A 201 -11.43 -22.80 16.07
CA ASN A 201 -11.61 -21.97 17.25
C ASN A 201 -10.92 -22.55 18.50
N ALA A 202 -10.96 -23.87 18.68
CA ALA A 202 -10.28 -24.55 19.79
C ALA A 202 -8.75 -24.37 19.69
N LEU A 203 -8.17 -24.59 18.51
CA LEU A 203 -6.74 -24.39 18.23
C LEU A 203 -6.34 -22.92 18.40
N SER A 204 -7.18 -21.98 17.91
CA SER A 204 -6.93 -20.55 18.07
C SER A 204 -6.91 -20.13 19.55
N LYS A 205 -7.82 -20.68 20.36
CA LYS A 205 -7.84 -20.45 21.81
C LYS A 205 -6.60 -21.05 22.49
N ALA A 206 -6.24 -22.28 22.15
CA ALA A 206 -5.06 -22.95 22.69
C ALA A 206 -3.76 -22.20 22.39
N ARG A 207 -3.60 -21.68 21.17
CA ARG A 207 -2.46 -20.84 20.79
C ARG A 207 -2.37 -19.58 21.64
N LYS A 208 -3.50 -18.92 21.94
CA LYS A 208 -3.53 -17.74 22.82
C LYS A 208 -3.20 -18.08 24.28
N GLU A 209 -3.54 -19.28 24.72
CA GLU A 209 -3.28 -19.77 26.07
C GLU A 209 -1.89 -20.43 26.21
N GLY A 210 -1.10 -20.49 25.13
CA GLY A 210 0.23 -21.12 25.14
C GLY A 210 0.18 -22.64 25.40
N LYS A 211 -0.89 -23.31 25.00
CA LYS A 211 -1.05 -24.75 25.21
C LYS A 211 -0.30 -25.55 24.14
N ASP A 212 0.33 -26.62 24.58
CA ASP A 212 1.03 -27.61 23.76
C ASP A 212 0.08 -28.69 23.20
N THR A 213 -1.14 -28.78 23.70
CA THR A 213 -2.10 -29.83 23.35
C THR A 213 -3.54 -29.33 23.30
N VAL A 214 -4.32 -29.89 22.36
CA VAL A 214 -5.76 -29.62 22.22
C VAL A 214 -6.51 -30.92 22.00
N ALA A 215 -7.38 -31.27 22.95
CA ALA A 215 -8.33 -32.35 22.78
C ALA A 215 -9.61 -31.83 22.07
N TYR A 216 -10.02 -32.50 21.00
CA TYR A 216 -11.29 -32.25 20.32
C TYR A 216 -11.94 -33.56 19.87
N LYS A 217 -13.11 -33.86 20.47
CA LYS A 217 -13.76 -35.18 20.37
C LYS A 217 -12.77 -36.29 20.74
N GLN A 218 -12.50 -37.19 19.80
CA GLN A 218 -11.59 -38.31 19.95
C GLN A 218 -10.16 -37.97 19.53
N TYR A 219 -9.86 -36.75 19.06
CA TYR A 219 -8.54 -36.41 18.55
C TYR A 219 -7.78 -35.52 19.52
N THR A 220 -6.48 -35.78 19.68
CA THR A 220 -5.55 -34.90 20.40
C THR A 220 -4.57 -34.30 19.40
N PHE A 221 -4.53 -32.98 19.32
CA PHE A 221 -3.60 -32.22 18.49
C PHE A 221 -2.43 -31.75 19.35
N TYR A 222 -1.21 -32.10 18.95
CA TYR A 222 0.02 -31.63 19.60
C TYR A 222 0.55 -30.42 18.84
N LEU A 223 0.91 -29.37 19.57
CA LEU A 223 1.31 -28.08 19.04
C LEU A 223 2.78 -27.79 19.33
N ASP A 224 3.47 -27.14 18.39
CA ASP A 224 4.79 -26.54 18.65
C ASP A 224 4.68 -25.24 19.45
N ASN A 225 5.84 -24.63 19.76
CA ASN A 225 5.91 -23.35 20.48
C ASN A 225 5.22 -22.19 19.76
N ASP A 226 5.01 -22.30 18.44
CA ASP A 226 4.31 -21.31 17.61
C ASP A 226 2.81 -21.65 17.46
N GLY A 227 2.34 -22.73 18.10
CA GLY A 227 0.98 -23.22 18.07
C GLY A 227 0.60 -23.87 16.74
N ASN A 228 1.54 -24.40 15.96
CA ASN A 228 1.31 -25.20 14.76
C ASN A 228 1.15 -26.67 15.12
N ILE A 229 0.31 -27.39 14.37
CA ILE A 229 0.07 -28.82 14.61
C ILE A 229 1.30 -29.63 14.19
N MET A 230 1.95 -30.28 15.14
CA MET A 230 3.06 -31.20 14.91
C MET A 230 2.58 -32.63 14.65
N ALA A 231 1.57 -33.06 15.42
CA ALA A 231 1.06 -34.43 15.36
C ALA A 231 -0.40 -34.48 15.80
N VAL A 232 -1.09 -35.54 15.38
CA VAL A 232 -2.45 -35.85 15.81
C VAL A 232 -2.51 -37.29 16.28
N SER A 233 -3.15 -37.56 17.42
CA SER A 233 -3.47 -38.89 17.90
C SER A 233 -4.97 -39.04 18.14
N LYS A 234 -5.42 -40.28 18.32
CA LYS A 234 -6.78 -40.62 18.75
C LYS A 234 -6.71 -41.35 20.08
#